data_AF-A0ABC9QHM2-F1
#
_entry.id   AF-A0ABC9QHM2-F1
#
_cell.length_a   1.000
_cell.length_b   1.000
_cell.length_c   1.000
_cell.angle_alpha   90.00
_cell.angle_beta   90.00
_cell.angle_gamma   90.00
#
_symmetry.space_group_name_H-M   'P 1'
#
loop_
_entity.id
_entity.type
_entity.pdbx_description
1 polymer ?
#
loop_
_entity_poly.entity_id
_entity_poly.type
_entity_poly.pdbx_seq_one_letter_code
_entity_poly.pdbx_strand_id
1 'polypeptide(L)'
;NVFYHCFCQRRSDVEKYSAYKYFQEEDIENIKNLLNQFHFSYGEINNDNALFLANSLVKHVENLKMQNKLDHNFKLNFTSTFIPPNGDYQNFGIMA
;
A
#
# COMPACT_ATOMS: atom_id res chain seq x y z
N ASN A 1 -22.14 0.97 -30.27
CA ASN A 1 -21.69 1.89 -29.21
C ASN A 1 -21.15 1.02 -28.09
N VAL A 2 -19.83 0.79 -28.04
CA VAL A 2 -19.21 -0.11 -27.04
C VAL A 2 -19.02 0.68 -25.77
N PHE A 3 -19.82 0.39 -24.75
CA PHE A 3 -19.64 0.94 -23.41
C PHE A 3 -18.43 0.28 -22.76
N TYR A 4 -17.29 0.97 -22.72
CA TYR A 4 -16.18 0.59 -21.85
C TYR A 4 -16.53 0.95 -20.41
N HIS A 5 -16.94 -0.04 -19.62
CA HIS A 5 -17.02 0.11 -18.17
C HIS A 5 -15.65 -0.26 -17.59
N CYS A 6 -14.85 0.74 -17.24
CA CYS A 6 -13.64 0.50 -16.47
C CYS A 6 -14.04 0.08 -15.05
N PHE A 7 -14.00 -1.22 -14.77
CA PHE A 7 -14.09 -1.72 -13.40
C PHE A 7 -12.78 -1.36 -12.68
N CYS A 8 -12.79 -0.26 -11.92
CA CYS A 8 -11.69 0.06 -11.02
C CYS A 8 -11.74 -0.91 -9.84
N GLN A 9 -10.59 -1.50 -9.50
CA GLN A 9 -10.43 -2.30 -8.28
C GLN A 9 -10.63 -1.38 -7.06
N ARG A 10 -11.84 -1.40 -6.49
CA ARG A 10 -12.22 -0.57 -5.34
C ARG A 10 -12.22 -1.42 -4.08
N ARG A 11 -11.94 -0.78 -2.94
CA ARG A 11 -12.32 -1.33 -1.65
C ARG A 11 -13.84 -1.39 -1.59
N SER A 12 -14.39 -2.60 -1.51
CA SER A 12 -15.84 -2.82 -1.45
C SER A 12 -16.37 -2.46 -0.06
N ASP A 13 -17.66 -2.12 0.02
CA ASP A 13 -18.39 -2.03 1.29
C ASP A 13 -18.55 -3.40 1.95
N VAL A 14 -18.52 -4.47 1.16
CA VAL A 14 -18.52 -5.86 1.63
C VAL A 14 -17.11 -6.44 1.57
N GLU A 15 -16.52 -6.72 2.73
CA GLU A 15 -15.11 -7.14 2.87
C GLU A 15 -14.75 -8.35 2.01
N LYS A 16 -15.63 -9.36 1.93
CA LYS A 16 -15.44 -10.57 1.09
C LYS A 16 -15.21 -10.24 -0.40
N TYR A 17 -15.77 -9.14 -0.90
CA TYR A 17 -15.63 -8.72 -2.30
C TYR A 17 -14.62 -7.59 -2.46
N SER A 18 -13.94 -7.18 -1.39
CA SER A 18 -12.93 -6.13 -1.45
C SER A 18 -11.61 -6.68 -1.97
N ALA A 19 -10.97 -5.92 -2.87
CA ALA A 19 -9.55 -6.11 -3.10
C ALA A 19 -8.78 -5.83 -1.80
N TYR A 20 -7.72 -6.61 -1.56
CA TYR A 20 -6.82 -6.43 -0.42
C TYR A 20 -5.45 -5.97 -0.91
N LYS A 21 -4.72 -5.27 -0.03
CA LYS A 21 -3.34 -4.87 -0.32
C LYS A 21 -2.41 -6.02 0.01
N TYR A 22 -1.50 -6.30 -0.89
CA TYR A 22 -0.45 -7.28 -0.73
C TYR A 22 0.89 -6.60 -0.98
N PHE A 23 1.80 -6.73 -0.02
CA PHE A 23 3.18 -6.30 -0.14
C PHE A 23 4.01 -7.46 -0.65
N GLN A 24 4.61 -7.28 -1.83
CA GLN A 24 5.55 -8.23 -2.38
C GLN A 24 6.87 -8.19 -1.59
N GLU A 25 7.75 -9.16 -1.82
CA GLU A 25 9.05 -9.22 -1.14
C GLU A 25 9.87 -7.95 -1.36
N GLU A 26 9.87 -7.41 -2.59
CA GLU A 26 10.51 -6.13 -2.93
C GLU A 26 9.92 -4.95 -2.15
N ASP A 27 8.59 -4.91 -2.00
CA ASP A 27 7.90 -3.88 -1.22
C ASP A 27 8.29 -3.96 0.26
N ILE A 28 8.37 -5.17 0.81
CA ILE A 28 8.78 -5.43 2.19
C ILE A 28 10.24 -5.01 2.40
N GLU A 29 11.13 -5.34 1.46
CA GLU A 29 12.54 -4.96 1.52
C GLU A 29 12.71 -3.43 1.45
N ASN A 30 11.96 -2.76 0.57
CA ASN A 30 11.95 -1.30 0.51
C ASN A 30 11.49 -0.67 1.85
N ILE A 31 10.42 -1.21 2.46
CA ILE A 31 9.95 -0.75 3.78
C ILE A 31 11.05 -0.96 4.85
N LYS A 32 11.74 -2.10 4.86
CA LYS A 32 12.86 -2.35 5.79
C LYS A 32 13.98 -1.33 5.62
N ASN A 33 14.37 -1.05 4.38
CA ASN A 33 15.42 -0.08 4.07
C ASN A 33 15.06 1.32 4.57
N LEU A 34 13.81 1.74 4.35
CA LEU A 34 13.31 3.02 4.86
C LEU A 34 13.30 3.05 6.40
N LEU A 35 12.79 2.01 7.06
CA LEU A 35 12.78 1.94 8.53
C LEU A 35 14.20 2.04 9.12
N ASN A 36 15.17 1.35 8.51
CA ASN A 36 16.57 1.41 8.90
C ASN A 36 17.18 2.80 8.70
N GLN A 37 16.86 3.48 7.59
CA GLN A 37 17.33 4.84 7.32
C GLN A 37 16.88 5.84 8.41
N PHE A 38 15.68 5.65 8.96
CA PHE A 38 15.15 6.47 10.04
C PHE A 38 15.48 5.93 11.44
N HIS A 39 16.32 4.89 11.54
CA HIS A 39 16.63 4.20 12.80
C HIS A 39 15.37 3.81 13.60
N PHE A 40 14.30 3.45 12.89
CA PHE A 40 13.03 3.07 13.47
C PHE A 40 13.13 1.63 13.98
N SER A 41 12.71 1.36 15.21
CA SER A 41 12.69 0.00 15.74
C SER A 41 11.50 -0.77 15.20
N TYR A 42 11.74 -1.93 14.60
CA TYR A 42 10.70 -2.82 14.08
C TYR A 42 11.06 -4.29 14.35
N GLY A 43 10.03 -5.13 14.50
CA GLY A 43 10.17 -6.58 14.61
C GLY A 43 10.21 -7.27 13.25
N GLU A 44 9.72 -8.50 13.14
CA GLU A 44 9.56 -9.13 11.83
C GLU A 44 8.49 -8.40 11.00
N ILE A 45 8.76 -8.20 9.70
CA ILE A 45 7.82 -7.59 8.76
C ILE A 45 7.18 -8.67 7.90
N ASN A 46 5.86 -8.67 7.86
CA ASN A 46 5.03 -9.53 7.02
C ASN A 46 3.91 -8.70 6.36
N ASN A 47 3.08 -9.36 5.55
CA ASN A 47 2.02 -8.67 4.81
C ASN A 47 0.98 -8.00 5.73
N ASP A 48 0.65 -8.66 6.84
CA ASP A 48 -0.37 -8.21 7.78
C ASP A 48 0.04 -6.93 8.51
N ASN A 49 1.34 -6.78 8.81
CA ASN A 49 1.86 -5.64 9.56
C ASN A 49 2.53 -4.55 8.70
N ALA A 50 2.90 -4.84 7.45
CA ALA A 50 3.61 -3.92 6.56
C ALA A 50 2.85 -2.59 6.39
N LEU A 51 1.53 -2.63 6.23
CA LEU A 51 0.71 -1.42 6.12
C LEU A 51 0.76 -0.57 7.40
N PHE A 52 0.72 -1.22 8.57
CA PHE A 52 0.77 -0.53 9.85
C PHE A 52 2.14 0.13 10.08
N LEU A 53 3.22 -0.58 9.75
CA LEU A 53 4.58 -0.05 9.85
C LEU A 53 4.81 1.12 8.90
N ALA A 54 4.36 1.01 7.64
CA ALA A 54 4.45 2.10 6.66
C ALA A 54 3.72 3.35 7.16
N ASN A 55 2.49 3.22 7.67
CA ASN A 55 1.74 4.34 8.25
C ASN A 55 2.44 4.94 9.49
N SER A 56 3.05 4.11 10.32
CA SER A 56 3.81 4.57 11.48
C SER A 56 5.05 5.39 11.08
N LEU A 57 5.74 4.96 10.02
CA LEU A 57 6.87 5.69 9.45
C LEU A 57 6.43 7.02 8.82
N VAL A 58 5.28 7.08 8.14
CA VAL A 58 4.72 8.36 7.64
C VAL A 58 4.51 9.34 8.80
N LYS A 59 3.85 8.92 9.88
CA LYS A 59 3.63 9.77 11.06
C LYS A 59 4.95 10.23 11.69
N HIS A 60 5.95 9.35 11.73
CA HIS A 60 7.27 9.70 12.24
C HIS A 60 7.92 10.79 11.38
N VAL A 61 7.89 10.65 10.07
CA VAL A 61 8.42 11.63 9.11
C VAL A 61 7.67 12.97 9.21
N GLU A 62 6.35 12.95 9.35
CA GLU A 62 5.56 14.16 9.60
C GLU A 62 5.99 14.89 10.89
N ASN A 63 6.21 14.15 11.98
CA ASN A 63 6.71 14.72 13.22
C ASN A 63 8.11 15.33 13.06
N LEU A 64 8.99 14.70 12.29
CA LEU A 64 10.32 15.24 12.00
C LEU A 64 10.25 16.55 11.19
N LYS A 65 9.33 16.63 10.23
CA LYS A 65 9.07 17.87 9.48
C LYS A 65 8.57 18.98 10.41
N MET A 66 7.62 18.68 11.30
CA MET A 66 7.11 19.65 12.28
C MET A 66 8.21 20.16 13.22
N GLN A 67 9.20 19.32 13.52
CA GLN A 67 10.37 19.70 14.32
C GLN A 67 11.44 20.44 13.51
N ASN A 68 11.21 20.74 12.23
CA ASN A 68 12.20 21.30 11.29
C ASN A 68 13.49 20.46 11.16
N LYS A 69 13.42 19.16 11.48
CA LYS A 69 14.56 18.22 11.37
C LYS A 69 14.67 17.59 9.98
N LEU A 70 13.66 17.78 9.14
CA LEU A 70 13.56 17.20 7.81
C LEU A 70 12.98 18.25 6.86
N ASP A 71 13.40 18.23 5.60
CA ASP A 71 12.81 19.09 4.58
C ASP A 71 11.31 18.80 4.42
N HIS A 72 10.50 19.87 4.37
CA HIS A 72 9.07 19.79 4.13
C HIS A 72 8.75 19.11 2.78
N ASN A 73 9.63 19.28 1.79
CA ASN A 73 9.51 18.68 0.46
C ASN A 73 9.91 17.20 0.40
N PHE A 74 10.48 16.65 1.48
CA PHE A 74 10.85 15.23 1.51
C PHE A 74 9.64 14.33 1.29
N LYS A 75 9.80 13.27 0.48
CA LYS A 75 8.74 12.31 0.18
C LYS A 75 9.22 10.88 0.40
N LEU A 76 8.33 10.07 0.95
CA LEU A 76 8.49 8.62 1.04
C LEU A 76 7.76 7.97 -0.12
N ASN A 77 8.37 6.94 -0.71
CA ASN A 77 7.78 6.18 -1.80
C ASN A 77 7.53 4.75 -1.33
N PHE A 78 6.26 4.35 -1.33
CA PHE A 78 5.83 2.99 -1.05
C PHE A 78 5.06 2.44 -2.24
N THR A 79 5.22 1.14 -2.46
CA THR A 79 4.47 0.38 -3.44
C THR A 79 3.75 -0.76 -2.74
N SER A 80 2.61 -1.16 -3.32
CA SER A 80 1.83 -2.30 -2.85
C SER A 80 0.97 -2.77 -4.00
N THR A 81 0.77 -4.08 -4.09
CA THR A 81 -0.10 -4.70 -5.09
C THR A 81 -1.53 -4.80 -4.55
N PHE A 82 -2.54 -4.50 -5.36
CA PHE A 82 -3.92 -4.82 -5.01
C PHE A 82 -4.31 -6.16 -5.61
N ILE A 83 -4.72 -7.11 -4.76
CA ILE A 83 -5.16 -8.44 -5.19
C ILE A 83 -6.68 -8.51 -5.08
N PRO A 84 -7.40 -8.89 -6.16
CA PRO A 84 -8.84 -9.11 -6.09
C PRO A 84 -9.14 -10.35 -5.23
N PRO A 85 -10.27 -10.37 -4.51
CA PRO A 85 -10.57 -11.42 -3.54
C PRO A 85 -10.74 -12.82 -4.16
N ASN A 86 -11.15 -12.88 -5.44
CA ASN A 86 -11.43 -14.14 -6.13
C ASN A 86 -10.36 -14.51 -7.18
N GLY A 87 -9.20 -13.83 -7.22
CA GLY A 87 -8.14 -14.09 -8.21
C GLY A 87 -8.49 -13.74 -9.66
N ASP A 88 -9.77 -13.58 -9.98
CA ASP A 88 -10.26 -13.35 -11.33
C ASP A 88 -10.37 -11.87 -11.65
N TYR A 89 -9.67 -11.47 -12.71
CA TYR A 89 -10.08 -10.37 -13.55
C TYR A 89 -11.40 -10.76 -14.24
N GLN A 90 -12.53 -10.53 -13.56
CA GLN A 90 -13.86 -10.84 -14.08
C GLN A 90 -14.27 -9.86 -15.18
N ASN A 91 -13.81 -10.12 -16.40
CA ASN A 91 -14.33 -9.55 -17.64
C ASN A 91 -15.71 -10.15 -18.02
N PHE A 92 -16.66 -10.21 -17.08
CA PHE A 92 -18.02 -10.64 -17.44
C PHE A 92 -18.74 -9.63 -18.36
N GLY A 93 -18.17 -8.44 -18.56
CA GLY A 93 -18.71 -7.39 -19.42
C GLY A 93 -18.17 -7.34 -20.87
N ILE A 94 -17.25 -8.23 -21.28
CA ILE A 94 -16.73 -8.26 -22.67
C ILE A 94 -17.42 -9.36 -23.51
N MET A 95 -18.21 -10.24 -22.91
CA MET A 95 -19.03 -11.23 -23.63
C MET A 95 -20.50 -10.78 -23.74
N ALA A 96 -20.74 -9.64 -24.40
CA ALA A 96 -22.07 -9.23 -24.87
C ALA A 96 -22.09 -9.15 -26.39
#